data_AF-A0A8C5SKZ4-F1
#
_entry.id   AF-A0A8C5SKZ4-F1
#
_cell.length_a   1.000
_cell.length_b   1.000
_cell.length_c   1.000
_cell.angle_alpha   90.00
_cell.angle_beta   90.00
_cell.angle_gamma   90.00
#
_symmetry.space_group_name_H-M   'P 1'
#
loop_
_entity.id
_entity.type
_entity.pdbx_description
1 polymer ?
#
loop_
_entity_poly.entity_id
_entity_poly.type
_entity_poly.pdbx_seq_one_letter_code
_entity_poly.pdbx_strand_id
1 'polypeptide(L)' 'MAARMDEWVGCAYLFVQVTSEKVFLPTLYRSPQQKPCVYKALKLAFAVFFSPQS' A
#
# COMPACT_ATOMS: atom_id res chain seq x y z
N MET A 1 14.40 25.96 -24.92
CA MET A 1 14.81 24.62 -24.48
C MET A 1 13.84 24.19 -23.39
N ALA A 2 12.91 23.28 -23.68
CA ALA A 2 11.91 22.86 -22.71
C ALA A 2 12.62 22.15 -21.56
N ALA A 3 12.50 22.69 -20.34
CA ALA A 3 12.99 22.02 -19.14
C ALA A 3 12.28 20.66 -19.06
N ARG A 4 13.02 19.57 -19.22
CA ARG A 4 12.54 18.24 -18.86
C ARG A 4 12.26 18.34 -17.37
N MET A 5 10.99 18.33 -16.97
CA MET A 5 10.66 18.22 -15.55
C MET A 5 11.25 16.90 -15.09
N ASP A 6 12.22 16.95 -14.18
CA ASP A 6 12.69 15.75 -13.49
C ASP A 6 11.49 15.08 -12.83
N GLU A 7 11.44 13.75 -12.91
CA GLU A 7 10.32 12.96 -12.43
C GLU A 7 10.02 13.27 -10.96
N TRP A 8 8.79 13.70 -10.65
CA TRP A 8 8.42 14.09 -9.30
C TRP A 8 8.16 12.84 -8.45
N VAL A 9 9.21 12.38 -7.76
CA VAL A 9 9.16 11.20 -6.90
C VAL A 9 9.07 11.62 -5.44
N GLY A 10 8.13 11.02 -4.71
CA GLY A 10 7.94 11.24 -3.28
C GLY A 10 7.55 9.97 -2.54
N CYS A 11 7.70 9.99 -1.22
CA CYS A 11 7.39 8.87 -0.34
C CYS A 11 6.45 9.34 0.76
N ALA A 12 5.53 8.48 1.20
CA ALA A 12 4.72 8.71 2.38
C ALA A 12 4.72 7.46 3.27
N TYR A 13 4.63 7.67 4.58
CA TYR A 13 4.40 6.60 5.54
C TYR A 13 2.89 6.47 5.77
N LEU A 14 2.37 5.25 5.65
CA LEU A 14 0.99 4.93 6.01
C LEU A 14 0.98 4.02 7.24
N PHE A 15 0.28 4.45 8.28
CA PHE A 15 0.03 3.64 9.46
C PHE A 15 -1.31 2.91 9.29
N VAL A 16 -1.31 1.60 9.52
CA VAL A 16 -2.50 0.75 9.38
C VAL A 16 -2.77 0.08 10.72
N GLN A 17 -4.00 0.20 11.19
CA GLN A 17 -4.48 -0.42 12.42
C GLN A 17 -5.62 -1.39 12.09
N VAL A 18 -5.64 -2.55 12.74
CA VAL A 18 -6.79 -3.47 12.64
C VAL A 18 -7.87 -3.03 13.62
N THR A 19 -9.11 -3.10 13.19
CA THR A 19 -10.29 -2.93 14.03
C THR A 19 -10.76 -4.24 14.68
N SER A 20 -10.20 -5.39 14.26
CA SER A 20 -10.55 -6.72 14.79
C SER A 20 -9.51 -7.21 15.80
N GLU A 21 -9.96 -7.49 17.02
CA GLU A 21 -9.10 -7.98 18.12
C GLU A 21 -8.47 -9.35 17.82
N LYS A 22 -9.02 -10.11 16.86
CA LYS A 22 -8.53 -11.44 16.50
C LYS A 22 -7.33 -11.40 15.55
N VAL A 23 -7.00 -10.24 14.98
CA VAL A 23 -6.00 -10.13 13.92
C VAL A 23 -4.83 -9.29 14.40
N PHE A 24 -3.66 -9.90 14.45
CA PHE A 24 -2.42 -9.22 14.81
C PHE A 24 -1.61 -8.92 13.53
N LEU A 25 -1.57 -7.67 13.09
CA LEU A 25 -0.84 -7.27 11.87
C LEU A 25 0.65 -7.67 11.89
N PRO A 26 1.40 -7.51 12.99
CA PRO A 26 2.82 -7.83 12.97
C PRO A 26 3.13 -9.30 12.66
N THR A 27 2.25 -10.25 13.06
CA THR A 27 2.45 -11.67 12.70
C THR A 27 2.17 -11.92 11.22
N LEU A 28 1.16 -11.27 10.64
CA LEU A 28 0.86 -11.35 9.20
C LEU A 28 2.03 -10.81 8.35
N TYR A 29 2.63 -9.68 8.74
CA TYR A 29 3.77 -9.09 8.02
C TYR A 29 5.08 -9.88 8.22
N ARG A 30 5.25 -10.59 9.35
CA ARG A 30 6.42 -11.44 9.61
C ARG A 30 6.34 -12.80 8.90
N SER A 31 5.14 -13.31 8.60
CA SER A 31 4.99 -14.57 7.88
C SER A 31 5.37 -14.41 6.40
N PRO A 32 6.35 -15.17 5.88
CA PRO A 32 6.76 -15.09 4.47
C PRO A 32 5.66 -15.56 3.51
N GLN A 33 4.73 -16.40 3.95
CA GLN A 33 3.60 -16.84 3.13
C GLN A 33 2.47 -15.79 3.09
N GLN A 34 2.27 -15.04 4.18
CA GLN A 34 1.17 -14.09 4.30
C GLN A 34 1.55 -12.66 3.87
N LYS A 35 2.80 -12.25 4.04
CA LYS A 35 3.31 -10.94 3.62
C LYS A 35 2.99 -10.60 2.14
N PRO A 36 3.15 -11.50 1.16
CA PRO A 36 2.79 -11.23 -0.23
C PRO A 36 1.29 -10.99 -0.41
N CYS A 37 0.45 -11.71 0.33
CA CYS A 37 -1.00 -11.54 0.30
C CYS A 37 -1.40 -10.15 0.83
N VAL A 38 -0.79 -9.70 1.92
CA VAL A 38 -1.04 -8.37 2.49
C VAL A 38 -0.60 -7.27 1.52
N TYR A 39 0.58 -7.40 0.92
CA TYR A 39 1.04 -6.45 -0.10
C TYR A 39 0.10 -6.38 -1.31
N LYS A 40 -0.36 -7.54 -1.80
CA LYS A 40 -1.31 -7.60 -2.91
C LYS A 40 -2.63 -6.91 -2.57
N ALA A 41 -3.16 -7.14 -1.37
CA ALA A 41 -4.38 -6.49 -0.90
C ALA A 41 -4.23 -4.97 -0.85
N LEU A 42 -3.13 -4.45 -0.28
CA LEU A 42 -2.85 -3.01 -0.23
C LEU A 42 -2.67 -2.42 -1.63
N LYS A 43 -1.92 -3.09 -2.52
CA LYS A 43 -1.71 -2.64 -3.90
C LYS A 43 -3.03 -2.54 -4.66
N LEU A 44 -3.91 -3.53 -4.51
CA LEU A 44 -5.24 -3.51 -5.13
C LEU A 44 -6.13 -2.42 -4.54
N ALA A 45 -6.13 -2.26 -3.21
CA ALA A 45 -6.89 -1.20 -2.57
C ALA A 45 -6.46 0.19 -3.06
N PHE A 46 -5.14 0.45 -3.15
CA PHE A 46 -4.65 1.71 -3.71
C PHE A 46 -5.00 1.87 -5.19
N ALA A 47 -4.84 0.83 -6.00
CA ALA A 47 -5.23 0.90 -7.41
C ALA A 47 -6.73 1.23 -7.57
N VAL A 48 -7.59 0.71 -6.69
CA VAL A 48 -9.02 1.05 -6.67
C VAL A 48 -9.25 2.49 -6.20
N PHE A 49 -8.59 2.93 -5.13
CA PHE A 49 -8.71 4.30 -4.60
C PHE A 49 -8.21 5.37 -5.58
N PHE A 50 -7.16 5.06 -6.34
CA PHE A 50 -6.58 5.96 -7.34
C PHE A 50 -7.11 5.72 -8.75
N SER A 51 -8.02 4.75 -8.94
CA SER A 51 -8.73 4.62 -10.20
C SER A 51 -9.73 5.78 -10.31
N PRO A 52 -9.64 6.64 -11.33
CA PRO A 52 -10.68 7.62 -11.56
C PRO A 52 -11.96 6.83 -11.85
N GLN A 53 -13.00 7.05 -11.04
CA GLN A 53 -14.37 6.68 -11.41
C GLN A 53 -14.63 7.36 -12.76
N SER A 54 -14.73 6.55 -13.82
CA SER A 54 -15.08 6.95 -15.18
C SER A 54 -16.57 7.28 -15.29
#